data_AF-A0A969CSU6-F1
#
_entry.id   AF-A0A969CSU6-F1
#
_cell.length_a   1.000
_cell.length_b   1.000
_cell.length_c   1.000
_cell.angle_alpha   90.00
_cell.angle_beta   90.00
_cell.angle_gamma   90.00
#
_symmetry.space_group_name_H-M   'P 1'
#
loop_
_entity.id
_entity.type
_entity.pdbx_description
1 polymer ?
#
loop_
_entity_poly.entity_id
_entity_poly.type
_entity_poly.pdbx_seq_one_letter_code
_entity_poly.pdbx_strand_id
1 'polypeptide(L)'
;MKFLVLSGLSVLILGTTPAWAGDMAAVNQNLHRNLIEVTPFNLVEHGYQGYFKEQGIPSNAAFLTAIRSGKVQAEDLVKSAIARGRLSPETLNARSYLDAVRLQIDNLERFSN
;
A
#
# COMPACT_ATOMS: atom_id res chain seq x y z
N MET A 1 0.38 -32.95 -63.50
CA MET A 1 -0.47 -31.99 -64.22
C MET A 1 -0.95 -30.94 -63.23
N LYS A 2 -0.74 -29.67 -63.54
CA LYS A 2 -1.06 -28.49 -62.72
C LYS A 2 -2.42 -27.98 -63.14
N PHE A 3 -3.29 -27.69 -62.17
CA PHE A 3 -4.52 -26.94 -62.43
C PHE A 3 -4.58 -25.83 -61.37
N LEU A 4 -4.30 -24.61 -61.83
CA LEU A 4 -4.58 -23.37 -61.13
C LEU A 4 -6.04 -23.02 -61.43
N VAL A 5 -6.85 -22.81 -60.40
CA VAL A 5 -8.14 -22.12 -60.57
C VAL A 5 -8.16 -20.90 -59.65
N LEU A 6 -8.18 -19.79 -60.36
CA LEU A 6 -8.38 -18.41 -59.98
C LEU A 6 -9.86 -18.20 -59.65
N SER A 7 -10.15 -17.40 -58.62
CA SER A 7 -11.34 -16.53 -58.48
C SER A 7 -11.95 -16.60 -57.07
N GLY A 8 -12.01 -15.45 -56.41
CA GLY A 8 -12.59 -15.30 -55.08
C GLY A 8 -12.29 -13.92 -54.50
N LEU A 9 -12.81 -12.87 -55.15
CA LEU A 9 -12.83 -11.52 -54.59
C LEU A 9 -13.84 -11.50 -53.44
N SER A 10 -13.42 -11.22 -52.20
CA SER A 10 -14.35 -11.06 -51.07
C SER A 10 -13.97 -9.88 -50.19
N VAL A 11 -14.69 -8.79 -50.49
CA VAL A 11 -15.24 -7.72 -49.65
C VAL A 11 -14.55 -7.42 -48.32
N LEU A 12 -14.06 -6.19 -48.28
CA LEU A 12 -13.65 -5.36 -47.15
C LEU A 12 -14.77 -5.26 -46.08
N ILE A 13 -14.55 -5.75 -44.87
CA ILE A 13 -15.44 -5.48 -43.72
C ILE A 13 -14.86 -4.31 -42.94
N LEU A 14 -15.61 -3.21 -42.92
CA LEU A 14 -15.32 -1.99 -42.18
C LEU A 14 -15.49 -2.20 -40.66
N GLY A 15 -14.42 -1.90 -39.93
CA GLY A 15 -14.40 -1.18 -38.65
C GLY A 15 -15.35 -1.57 -37.52
N THR A 16 -14.76 -2.04 -36.42
CA THR A 16 -15.07 -1.53 -35.08
C THR A 16 -13.77 -1.30 -34.30
N THR A 17 -13.70 -0.14 -33.65
CA THR A 17 -12.65 0.34 -32.75
C THR A 17 -12.42 -0.61 -31.57
N PRO A 18 -11.26 -0.54 -30.88
CA PRO A 18 -10.96 -1.44 -29.76
C PRO A 18 -12.09 -1.42 -28.73
N ALA A 19 -12.56 -2.61 -28.35
CA ALA A 19 -13.24 -2.77 -27.08
C ALA A 19 -12.30 -2.18 -26.02
N TRP A 20 -12.74 -1.12 -25.36
CA TRP A 20 -12.19 -0.79 -24.06
C TRP A 20 -12.46 -2.01 -23.19
N ALA A 21 -11.44 -2.87 -23.07
CA ALA A 21 -11.28 -3.67 -21.88
C ALA A 21 -11.07 -2.65 -20.76
N GLY A 22 -12.18 -2.07 -20.28
CA GLY A 22 -12.21 -1.61 -18.91
C GLY A 22 -11.84 -2.85 -18.13
N ASP A 23 -10.67 -2.82 -17.48
CA ASP A 23 -10.27 -3.84 -16.55
C ASP A 23 -11.47 -4.09 -15.65
N MET A 24 -12.19 -5.18 -15.91
CA MET A 24 -12.99 -5.82 -14.90
C MET A 24 -11.99 -6.49 -13.98
N ALA A 25 -11.14 -5.69 -13.34
CA ALA A 25 -10.78 -5.94 -11.98
C ALA A 25 -12.13 -5.99 -11.27
N ALA A 26 -12.66 -7.21 -11.14
CA ALA A 26 -13.52 -7.56 -10.04
C ALA A 26 -12.76 -7.08 -8.81
N VAL A 27 -13.00 -5.83 -8.40
CA VAL A 27 -12.54 -5.28 -7.14
C VAL A 27 -13.17 -6.22 -6.15
N ASN A 28 -12.34 -7.13 -5.66
CA ASN A 28 -12.72 -8.12 -4.70
C ASN A 28 -13.05 -7.34 -3.44
N GLN A 29 -14.31 -6.90 -3.31
CA GLN A 29 -14.85 -6.19 -2.15
C GLN A 29 -14.66 -7.00 -0.85
N ASN A 30 -14.16 -8.24 -0.95
CA ASN A 30 -13.73 -9.08 0.15
C ASN A 30 -12.32 -8.79 0.70
N LEU A 31 -11.56 -7.82 0.16
CA LEU A 31 -10.32 -7.34 0.79
C LEU A 31 -10.56 -6.51 2.06
N HIS A 32 -11.77 -6.00 2.25
CA HIS A 32 -12.18 -5.36 3.51
C HIS A 32 -12.54 -6.36 4.62
N ARG A 33 -12.41 -7.67 4.36
CA ARG A 33 -12.78 -8.70 5.33
C ARG A 33 -11.67 -8.85 6.38
N ASN A 34 -11.83 -8.12 7.49
CA ASN A 34 -11.04 -8.18 8.73
C ASN A 34 -9.59 -7.64 8.68
N LEU A 35 -9.36 -6.46 8.09
CA LEU A 35 -8.17 -5.70 8.48
C LEU A 35 -8.35 -5.33 9.95
N ILE A 36 -7.54 -5.90 10.83
CA ILE A 36 -7.45 -5.45 12.23
C ILE A 36 -6.78 -4.09 12.17
N GLU A 37 -7.60 -3.04 12.06
CA GLU A 37 -7.15 -1.66 11.99
C GLU A 37 -6.29 -1.37 13.22
N VAL A 38 -5.00 -1.14 12.98
CA VAL A 38 -4.06 -0.81 14.05
C VAL A 38 -4.30 0.65 14.38
N THR A 39 -4.56 0.95 15.65
CA THR A 39 -4.70 2.35 16.10
C THR A 39 -3.35 3.08 15.97
N PRO A 40 -3.34 4.41 15.82
CA PRO A 40 -2.08 5.18 15.77
C PRO A 40 -1.15 4.92 16.95
N PHE A 41 -1.71 4.76 18.16
CA PHE A 41 -0.93 4.42 19.36
C PHE A 41 -0.27 3.04 19.22
N ASN A 42 -1.05 2.01 18.87
CA ASN A 42 -0.53 0.65 18.69
C ASN A 42 0.49 0.59 17.54
N LEU A 43 0.33 1.41 16.50
CA LEU A 43 1.27 1.48 15.38
C LEU A 43 2.65 1.95 15.86
N VAL A 44 2.69 3.03 16.64
CA VAL A 44 3.93 3.57 17.20
C VAL A 44 4.55 2.61 18.21
N GLU A 45 3.74 2.05 19.12
CA GLU A 45 4.19 1.04 20.10
C GLU A 45 4.78 -0.20 19.41
N HIS A 46 4.13 -0.72 18.37
CA HIS A 46 4.66 -1.84 17.59
C HIS A 46 5.99 -1.49 16.92
N GLY A 47 6.13 -0.26 16.40
CA GLY A 47 7.41 0.24 15.88
C GLY A 47 8.50 0.22 16.94
N TYR A 48 8.22 0.81 18.10
CA TYR A 48 9.13 0.84 19.24
C TYR A 48 9.53 -0.57 19.71
N GLN A 49 8.57 -1.49 19.81
CA GLN A 49 8.77 -2.88 20.25
C GLN A 49 9.49 -3.75 19.20
N GLY A 50 9.71 -3.22 17.99
CA GLY A 50 10.47 -3.90 16.93
C GLY A 50 9.65 -4.80 16.03
N TYR A 51 8.33 -4.64 16.01
CA TYR A 51 7.45 -5.32 15.06
C TYR A 51 7.85 -4.98 13.61
N PHE A 52 8.39 -3.80 13.31
CA PHE A 52 8.76 -3.42 11.94
C PHE A 52 10.24 -3.65 11.57
N LYS A 53 10.96 -4.48 12.33
CA LYS A 53 12.39 -4.77 12.08
C LYS A 53 12.68 -5.33 10.70
N GLU A 54 11.83 -6.24 10.22
CA GLU A 54 11.96 -6.82 8.87
C GLU A 54 11.72 -5.80 7.75
N GLN A 55 11.04 -4.69 8.07
CA GLN A 55 10.82 -3.56 7.16
C GLN A 55 11.91 -2.47 7.30
N GLY A 56 12.96 -2.74 8.07
CA GLY A 56 14.11 -1.84 8.26
C GLY A 56 13.93 -0.78 9.35
N ILE A 57 12.85 -0.85 10.14
CA ILE A 57 12.62 0.05 11.27
C ILE A 57 13.36 -0.49 12.51
N PRO A 58 14.34 0.26 13.08
CA PRO A 58 15.00 -0.15 14.31
C PRO A 58 14.02 -0.16 15.50
N SER A 59 14.38 -0.80 16.61
CA SER A 59 13.52 -0.89 17.81
C SER A 59 14.15 -0.18 19.02
N ASN A 60 13.37 0.00 20.09
CA ASN A 60 13.80 0.56 21.38
C ASN A 60 14.54 1.91 21.24
N ALA A 61 15.68 2.07 21.92
CA ALA A 61 16.47 3.30 21.85
C ALA A 61 16.86 3.69 20.41
N ALA A 62 17.16 2.73 19.55
CA ALA A 62 17.50 2.99 18.15
C ALA A 62 16.29 3.45 17.32
N PHE A 63 15.07 3.03 17.69
CA PHE A 63 13.83 3.58 17.15
C PHE A 63 13.72 5.07 17.47
N LEU A 64 13.88 5.44 18.74
CA LEU A 64 13.82 6.84 19.18
C LEU A 64 14.87 7.70 18.49
N THR A 65 16.11 7.22 18.36
CA THR A 65 17.15 7.93 17.60
C THR A 65 16.75 8.11 16.13
N ALA A 66 16.16 7.09 15.51
CA ALA A 66 15.73 7.16 14.12
C ALA A 66 14.57 8.15 13.91
N ILE A 67 13.62 8.22 14.85
CA ILE A 67 12.56 9.24 14.88
C ILE A 67 13.18 10.64 15.00
N ARG A 68 14.03 10.88 16.01
CA ARG A 68 14.67 12.19 16.28
C ARG A 68 15.47 12.72 15.10
N SER A 69 16.12 11.82 14.37
CA SER A 69 16.89 12.16 13.17
C SER A 69 16.04 12.33 11.90
N GLY A 70 14.73 12.07 11.97
CA GLY A 70 13.83 12.06 10.81
C GLY A 70 14.02 10.87 9.87
N LYS A 71 14.86 9.88 10.24
CA LYS A 71 15.09 8.66 9.46
C LYS A 71 13.86 7.74 9.44
N VAL A 72 13.04 7.79 10.49
CA VAL A 72 11.74 7.12 10.54
C VAL A 72 10.69 8.20 10.76
N GLN A 73 9.68 8.23 9.90
CA GLN A 73 8.55 9.14 9.99
C GLN A 73 7.23 8.37 10.07
N ALA A 74 6.13 9.08 10.31
CA ALA A 74 4.79 8.48 10.39
C ALA A 74 4.45 7.64 9.14
N GLU A 75 4.82 8.13 7.96
CA GLU A 75 4.61 7.47 6.68
C GLU A 75 5.36 6.13 6.60
N ASP A 76 6.55 6.04 7.19
CA ASP A 76 7.36 4.80 7.17
C ASP A 76 6.74 3.73 8.07
N LEU A 77 6.15 4.14 9.20
CA LEU A 77 5.38 3.23 10.06
C LEU A 77 4.12 2.73 9.36
N VAL A 78 3.37 3.62 8.70
CA VAL A 78 2.16 3.25 7.95
C VAL A 78 2.52 2.32 6.79
N LYS A 79 3.56 2.61 6.01
CA LYS A 79 4.07 1.71 4.96
C LYS A 79 4.44 0.34 5.52
N SER A 80 5.11 0.30 6.66
CA SER A 80 5.51 -0.96 7.31
C SER A 80 4.29 -1.77 7.77
N ALA A 81 3.25 -1.12 8.30
CA ALA A 81 2.00 -1.77 8.66
C ALA A 81 1.19 -2.27 7.46
N ILE A 82 1.18 -1.52 6.35
CA ILE A 82 0.58 -1.95 5.07
C ILE A 82 1.30 -3.19 4.54
N ALA A 83 2.64 -3.17 4.53
CA ALA A 83 3.43 -4.32 4.09
C ALA A 83 3.16 -5.59 4.92
N ARG A 84 2.73 -5.43 6.18
CA ARG A 84 2.32 -6.51 7.07
C ARG A 84 0.82 -6.84 7.05
N GLY A 85 0.05 -6.24 6.13
CA GLY A 85 -1.39 -6.47 5.99
C GLY A 85 -2.22 -5.97 7.18
N ARG A 86 -1.71 -4.98 7.91
CA ARG A 86 -2.35 -4.44 9.12
C ARG A 86 -3.12 -3.14 8.88
N LEU A 87 -2.81 -2.45 7.79
CA LEU A 87 -3.50 -1.26 7.32
C LEU A 87 -3.76 -1.40 5.82
N SER A 88 -4.82 -0.75 5.36
CA SER A 88 -5.14 -0.64 3.95
C SER A 88 -4.22 0.38 3.26
N PRO A 89 -3.82 0.20 1.99
CA PRO A 89 -2.98 1.16 1.27
C PRO A 89 -3.51 2.61 1.29
N GLU A 90 -4.83 2.78 1.34
CA GLU A 90 -5.55 4.04 1.42
C GLU A 90 -5.19 4.86 2.67
N THR A 91 -4.72 4.21 3.74
CA THR A 91 -4.31 4.86 4.99
C THR A 91 -3.13 5.81 4.79
N LEU A 92 -2.30 5.62 3.75
CA LEU A 92 -1.24 6.59 3.41
C LEU A 92 -1.76 7.96 2.99
N ASN A 93 -3.02 8.04 2.56
CA ASN A 93 -3.65 9.30 2.17
C ASN A 93 -4.60 9.83 3.26
N ALA A 94 -4.81 9.07 4.34
CA ALA A 94 -5.67 9.46 5.45
C ALA A 94 -4.95 10.45 6.37
N ARG A 95 -5.06 11.75 6.06
CA ARG A 95 -4.36 12.82 6.80
C ARG A 95 -4.63 12.78 8.30
N SER A 96 -5.88 12.57 8.72
CA SER A 96 -6.25 12.47 10.13
C SER A 96 -5.53 11.31 10.85
N TYR A 97 -5.34 10.17 10.18
CA TYR A 97 -4.61 9.04 10.73
C TYR A 97 -3.12 9.38 10.85
N LEU A 98 -2.51 9.95 9.80
CA LEU A 98 -1.10 10.36 9.83
C LEU A 98 -0.81 11.40 10.91
N ASP A 99 -1.69 12.39 11.08
CA ASP A 99 -1.55 13.40 12.12
C ASP A 99 -1.66 12.78 13.52
N ALA A 100 -2.55 11.81 13.70
CA ALA A 100 -2.63 11.05 14.95
C ALA A 100 -1.37 10.22 15.20
N VAL A 101 -0.75 9.62 14.17
CA VAL A 101 0.54 8.91 14.30
C VAL A 101 1.65 9.87 14.73
N ARG A 102 1.74 11.06 14.11
CA ARG A 102 2.72 12.09 14.51
C ARG A 102 2.55 12.49 15.98
N LEU A 103 1.31 12.72 16.42
CA LEU A 103 1.03 13.02 17.82
C LEU A 103 1.49 11.90 18.77
N GLN A 104 1.30 10.63 18.38
CA GLN A 104 1.77 9.50 19.21
C GLN A 104 3.29 9.36 19.22
N ILE A 105 3.96 9.68 18.10
CA ILE A 105 5.42 9.78 18.05
C ILE A 105 5.91 10.86 19.04
N ASP A 106 5.37 12.08 18.97
CA ASP A 106 5.75 13.19 19.85
C ASP A 106 5.54 12.84 21.34
N ASN A 107 4.44 12.16 21.65
CA ASN A 107 4.15 11.67 23.00
C ASN A 107 5.20 10.67 23.48
N LEU A 108 5.52 9.66 22.65
CA LEU A 108 6.54 8.65 22.98
C LEU A 108 7.90 9.31 23.25
N GLU A 109 8.29 10.28 22.42
CA GLU A 109 9.54 11.03 22.60
C GLU A 109 9.58 11.81 23.92
N ARG A 110 8.45 12.44 24.28
CA ARG A 110 8.32 13.21 25.52
C ARG A 110 8.47 12.33 26.76
N PHE A 111 7.94 11.11 26.75
CA PHE A 111 8.01 10.18 27.90
C PHE A 111 9.32 9.38 27.97
N SER A 112 10.10 9.36 26.90
CA SER A 112 11.35 8.59 26.81
C SER A 112 12.61 9.44 27.09
N ASN A 113 12.45 10.67 27.59
CA ASN A 113 13.54 11.59 27.97
C ASN A 113 13.88 11.52 29.46
#